data_AF-A0A0U1DQ62-F1
#
_entry.id   AF-A0A0U1DQ62-F1
#
_cell.length_a   1.000
_cell.length_b   1.000
_cell.length_c   1.000
_cell.angle_alpha   90.00
_cell.angle_beta   90.00
_cell.angle_gamma   90.00
#
_symmetry.space_group_name_H-M   'P 1'
#
loop_
_entity.id
_entity.type
_entity.pdbx_description
1 polymer ?
#
loop_
_entity_poly.entity_id
_entity_poly.type
_entity_poly.pdbx_seq_one_letter_code
_entity_poly.pdbx_strand_id
1 'polypeptide(L)' 'MTDPVLPYMRYNANKALANLGFDPLFAGADSQAPAEILSALDPGAAENHDFFSGSGNAYVIGTAVTTTDDDWNW' A
#
# COMPACT_ATOMS: atom_id res chain seq x y z
N MET A 1 -4.22 -7.41 21.66
CA MET A 1 -3.75 -6.00 21.53
C MET A 1 -2.26 -5.91 21.16
N THR A 2 -1.45 -6.97 21.33
CA THR A 2 0.00 -6.97 21.09
C THR A 2 0.44 -7.59 19.76
N ASP A 3 -0.41 -8.39 19.13
CA ASP A 3 -0.09 -9.16 17.93
C ASP A 3 0.43 -8.32 16.74
N PRO A 4 -0.13 -7.13 16.43
CA PRO A 4 0.44 -6.30 15.35
C PRO A 4 1.70 -5.54 15.77
N VAL A 5 1.96 -5.41 17.07
CA VAL A 5 3.05 -4.58 17.60
C VAL A 5 4.41 -5.25 17.41
N LEU A 6 4.52 -6.56 17.67
CA LEU A 6 5.79 -7.27 17.55
C LEU A 6 6.34 -7.31 16.11
N PRO A 7 5.54 -7.66 15.07
CA PRO A 7 5.99 -7.59 13.69
C PRO A 7 6.38 -6.17 13.26
N TYR A 8 5.65 -5.16 13.76
CA TYR A 8 5.95 -3.76 13.47
C TYR A 8 7.28 -3.28 14.10
N MET A 9 7.58 -3.71 15.33
CA MET A 9 8.88 -3.43 15.95
C MET A 9 10.04 -4.08 15.16
N ARG A 10 9.86 -5.33 14.74
CA ARG A 10 10.85 -6.06 13.93
C ARG A 10 11.07 -5.42 12.55
N TYR A 11 9.99 -4.97 11.91
CA TYR A 11 10.05 -4.19 10.68
C TYR A 11 10.93 -2.95 10.84
N ASN A 12 10.69 -2.15 11.88
CA ASN A 12 11.46 -0.94 12.15
C ASN A 12 12.92 -1.24 12.53
N ALA A 13 13.18 -2.31 13.28
CA ALA A 13 14.54 -2.75 13.60
C ALA A 13 15.34 -3.11 12.34
N ASN A 14 14.73 -3.85 11.40
CA ASN A 14 15.36 -4.15 10.12
C ASN A 14 15.61 -2.87 9.28
N LYS A 15 14.71 -1.88 9.32
CA LYS A 15 14.95 -0.58 8.66
C LYS A 15 16.11 0.18 9.29
N ALA A 16 16.23 0.17 10.62
CA ALA A 16 17.36 0.79 11.31
C ALA A 16 18.70 0.12 10.96
N LEU A 17 18.73 -1.21 10.89
CA LEU A 17 19.91 -1.97 10.45
C LEU A 17 20.29 -1.65 9.00
N ALA A 18 19.30 -1.58 8.10
CA ALA A 18 19.53 -1.21 6.70
C ALA A 18 20.11 0.21 6.56
N ASN A 19 19.65 1.17 7.36
CA ASN A 19 20.19 2.53 7.38
C ASN A 19 21.68 2.58 7.80
N LEU A 20 22.13 1.57 8.55
CA LEU A 20 23.52 1.41 8.99
C LEU A 20 24.33 0.49 8.05
N GLY A 21 23.72 -0.05 6.99
CA GLY A 21 24.37 -0.96 6.04
C GLY A 21 24.51 -2.41 6.53
N PHE A 22 23.76 -2.81 7.56
CA PHE A 22 23.74 -4.18 8.06
C PHE A 22 22.64 -5.03 7.44
N ASP A 23 22.84 -6.34 7.48
CA ASP A 23 21.83 -7.32 7.12
C ASP A 23 20.63 -7.32 8.08
N PRO A 24 19.43 -7.71 7.62
CA PRO A 24 18.25 -7.79 8.47
C PRO A 24 18.42 -8.86 9.55
N LEU A 25 17.99 -8.53 10.78
CA LEU A 25 18.03 -9.44 11.92
C LEU A 25 16.82 -10.37 11.97
N PHE A 26 15.65 -9.89 11.52
CA PHE A 26 14.40 -10.65 11.56
C PHE A 26 13.99 -11.11 10.17
N ALA A 27 13.50 -12.35 10.07
CA ALA A 27 12.99 -12.90 8.83
C ALA A 27 11.76 -12.12 8.33
N GLY A 28 11.59 -12.04 7.01
CA GLY A 28 10.50 -11.26 6.40
C GLY A 28 9.11 -11.67 6.89
N ALA A 29 8.87 -12.98 7.10
CA ALA A 29 7.61 -13.50 7.65
C ALA A 29 7.30 -13.01 9.06
N ASP A 30 8.34 -12.70 9.86
CA ASP A 30 8.22 -12.25 11.24
C ASP A 30 8.22 -10.72 11.40
N SER A 31 8.51 -10.00 10.31
CA SER A 31 8.65 -8.54 10.28
C SER A 31 7.67 -7.87 9.32
N GLN A 32 6.51 -8.50 9.06
CA GLN A 32 5.44 -7.90 8.27
C GLN A 32 4.61 -6.94 9.13
N ALA A 33 4.78 -5.65 8.89
CA ALA A 33 3.91 -4.63 9.44
C ALA A 33 2.53 -4.68 8.77
N PRO A 34 1.41 -4.57 9.52
CA PRO A 34 0.08 -4.47 8.94
C PRO A 34 -0.04 -3.29 7.97
N ALA A 35 -0.69 -3.51 6.82
CA ALA A 35 -0.81 -2.50 5.77
C ALA A 35 -1.53 -1.23 6.26
N GLU A 36 -2.54 -1.37 7.10
CA GLU A 36 -3.27 -0.27 7.75
C GLU A 36 -2.38 0.63 8.64
N ILE A 37 -1.35 0.06 9.28
CA ILE A 37 -0.37 0.82 10.06
C ILE A 37 0.62 1.53 9.12
N LEU A 38 1.01 0.87 8.03
CA LEU A 38 1.93 1.45 7.05
C LEU A 38 1.30 2.62 6.29
N SER A 39 0.03 2.52 5.88
CA SER A 39 -0.69 3.62 5.22
C SER A 39 -0.91 4.82 6.15
N ALA A 40 -0.94 4.60 7.45
CA ALA A 40 -1.08 5.66 8.45
C ALA A 40 0.24 6.37 8.80
N LEU A 41 1.40 5.88 8.34
CA LEU A 41 2.71 6.49 8.67
C LEU A 41 2.93 7.83 7.98
N ASP A 42 2.37 8.02 6.79
CA ASP A 42 2.38 9.29 6.07
C ASP A 42 1.02 9.52 5.39
N PRO A 43 0.00 9.97 6.16
CA PRO A 43 -1.35 10.17 5.65
C PRO A 43 -1.46 11.38 4.69
N GLY A 44 -0.38 12.16 4.56
CA GLY A 44 -0.32 13.36 3.71
C GLY A 44 0.64 13.21 2.52
N ALA A 45 1.14 12.00 2.25
CA ALA A 45 2.19 11.65 1.29
C ALA A 45 1.87 11.93 -0.20
N ALA A 46 1.16 13.01 -0.55
CA ALA A 46 0.84 13.43 -1.92
C ALA A 46 0.36 12.28 -2.84
N GLU A 47 -0.23 11.24 -2.26
CA GLU A 47 -0.91 10.21 -3.00
C GLU A 47 -2.22 10.87 -3.43
N ASN A 48 -2.33 11.16 -4.72
CA ASN A 48 -3.64 11.31 -5.34
C ASN A 48 -4.34 9.97 -5.11
N HIS A 49 -5.02 9.83 -3.97
CA HIS A 49 -6.04 8.83 -3.79
C HIS A 49 -7.12 9.19 -4.81
N ASP A 50 -6.99 8.63 -6.02
CA ASP A 50 -8.11 8.60 -6.94
C ASP A 50 -9.22 7.83 -6.20
N PHE A 51 -10.37 8.46 -6.07
CA PHE A 51 -11.51 8.03 -5.25
C PHE A 51 -11.98 6.60 -5.56
N PHE A 52 -11.49 6.00 -6.65
CA PHE A 52 -11.76 4.65 -7.11
C PHE A 52 -10.66 3.59 -6.84
N SER A 53 -9.56 3.92 -6.16
CA SER A 53 -8.55 2.92 -5.77
C SER A 53 -8.96 2.14 -4.51
N GLY A 54 -10.08 1.44 -4.60
CA GLY A 54 -10.42 0.38 -3.65
C GLY A 54 -9.36 -0.72 -3.73
N SER A 55 -8.40 -0.71 -2.80
CA SER A 55 -7.53 -1.84 -2.44
C SER A 55 -7.14 -2.77 -3.62
N GLY A 56 -6.25 -2.32 -4.49
CA GLY A 56 -5.74 -3.17 -5.57
C GLY A 56 -4.74 -2.48 -6.46
N ASN A 57 -3.46 -2.86 -6.35
CA ASN A 57 -2.37 -2.44 -7.24
C ASN A 57 -2.53 -3.07 -8.64
N ALA A 58 -3.56 -2.67 -9.39
CA ALA A 58 -3.67 -2.99 -10.80
C ALA A 58 -4.31 -1.81 -11.54
N TYR A 59 -3.49 -1.04 -12.27
CA TYR A 59 -4.01 -0.12 -13.26
C TYR A 59 -4.69 -0.95 -14.36
N VAL A 60 -6.03 -0.96 -14.38
CA VAL A 60 -6.80 -1.43 -15.53
C VAL A 60 -6.99 -0.22 -16.44
N ILE A 61 -6.30 -0.22 -17.59
CA ILE A 61 -6.55 0.79 -18.63
C ILE A 61 -7.96 0.53 -19.16
N GLY A 62 -8.89 1.43 -18.86
CA GLY A 62 -10.25 1.38 -19.38
C GLY A 62 -10.24 1.43 -20.90
N THR A 63 -10.93 0.50 -21.54
CA THR A 63 -11.14 0.57 -22.99
C THR A 63 -12.16 1.67 -23.27
N ALA A 64 -11.70 2.76 -23.88
CA ALA A 64 -12.59 3.83 -24.32
C ALA A 64 -13.28 3.43 -25.63
N VAL A 65 -14.59 3.63 -25.69
CA VAL A 65 -15.40 3.49 -26.91
C VAL A 65 -16.08 4.82 -27.20
N THR A 66 -16.17 5.15 -28.48
CA THR A 66 -16.87 6.36 -28.93
C THR A 66 -18.37 6.15 -28.72
N THR A 67 -19.02 7.14 -28.11
CA THR A 67 -20.48 7.15 -27.95
C THR A 67 -21.16 7.28 -29.31
N THR A 68 -22.27 6.60 -29.47
CA THR A 68 -23.17 6.66 -30.63
C THR A 68 -24.48 7.36 -30.25
N ASP A 69 -25.21 7.87 -31.23
CA ASP A 69 -26.50 8.53 -30.98
C ASP A 69 -27.52 7.61 -30.30
N ASP A 70 -27.41 6.29 -30.53
CA ASP A 70 -28.26 5.27 -29.91
C ASP A 70 -28.08 5.14 -28.39
N ASP A 71 -26.91 5.54 -27.85
CA ASP A 71 -26.66 5.55 -26.40
C ASP A 71 -27.53 6.58 -25.65
N TRP A 72 -28.15 7.51 -26.39
CA TRP A 72 -28.98 8.60 -25.87
C TRP A 72 -30.45 8.48 -26.26
N ASN A 73 -30.84 7.40 -26.94
CA ASN A 73 -32.21 7.15 -27.43
C ASN A 73 -33.09 6.44 -26.38
N TRP A 74 -33.13 6.95 -25.15
CA TRP A 74 -34.03 6.51 -24.07
C TRP A 74 -35.14 7.52 -23.77
#